data_AF-A0A7Y7PCJ8-F1
#
_entry.id   AF-A0A7Y7PCJ8-F1
#
_cell.length_a   1.000
_cell.length_b   1.000
_cell.length_c   1.000
_cell.angle_alpha   90.00
_cell.angle_beta   90.00
_cell.angle_gamma   90.00
#
_symmetry.space_group_name_H-M   'P 1'
#
loop_
_entity.id
_entity.type
_entity.pdbx_description
1 polymer ?
#
loop_
_entity_poly.entity_id
_entity_poly.type
_entity_poly.pdbx_seq_one_letter_code
_entity_poly.pdbx_strand_id
1 'polypeptide(L)'
;MTEQEFIDKINMKYAEAKKLFETDAKYNIKRGTAHSVSGYVEDIFSLYMAERLDNPNNFYLVDKLISLRFSKNGKATTFKPDLAIIQNQCLTHYYDLKTNLGWNRELDKYLRQKDAFIQKIKGRKGWVYFEKENRPEIVFSTELKYQMVVFSGWNINQDLLAKNIELASSLDNVDLHILNIWDKKENSLSMDKSAFDCLHKEIQELV
;
A
#
# COMPACT_ATOMS: atom_id res chain seq x y z
N MET A 1 -12.65 -12.64 2.98
CA MET A 1 -12.44 -12.30 1.56
C MET A 1 -11.23 -13.08 1.11
N THR A 2 -11.40 -13.92 0.10
CA THR A 2 -10.29 -14.61 -0.55
C THR A 2 -9.49 -13.64 -1.41
N GLU A 3 -8.27 -14.02 -1.81
CA GLU A 3 -7.42 -13.21 -2.70
C GLU A 3 -8.10 -12.97 -4.05
N GLN A 4 -8.78 -13.99 -4.58
CA GLN A 4 -9.52 -13.89 -5.84
C GLN A 4 -10.70 -12.91 -5.70
N GLU A 5 -11.48 -13.00 -4.63
CA GLU A 5 -12.57 -12.05 -4.37
C GLU A 5 -12.08 -10.61 -4.26
N PHE A 6 -10.91 -10.40 -3.62
CA PHE A 6 -10.27 -9.08 -3.53
C PHE A 6 -9.92 -8.54 -4.92
N ILE A 7 -9.27 -9.36 -5.76
CA ILE A 7 -8.90 -9.00 -7.14
C ILE A 7 -10.15 -8.72 -7.98
N ASP A 8 -11.17 -9.56 -7.88
CA ASP A 8 -12.41 -9.44 -8.66
C ASP A 8 -13.15 -8.14 -8.33
N LYS A 9 -13.24 -7.77 -7.05
CA LYS A 9 -13.84 -6.50 -6.61
C LYS A 9 -13.12 -5.29 -7.20
N ILE A 10 -11.79 -5.30 -7.21
CA ILE A 10 -11.00 -4.21 -7.82
C ILE A 10 -11.22 -4.17 -9.34
N ASN A 11 -11.19 -5.31 -10.02
CA ASN A 11 -11.41 -5.39 -11.47
C ASN A 11 -12.80 -4.91 -11.88
N MET A 12 -13.84 -5.30 -11.12
CA MET A 12 -15.20 -4.79 -11.29
C MET A 12 -15.23 -3.27 -11.15
N LYS A 13 -14.58 -2.71 -10.12
CA LYS A 13 -14.54 -1.27 -9.92
C LYS A 13 -13.83 -0.53 -11.06
N TYR A 14 -12.75 -1.11 -11.59
CA TYR A 14 -12.08 -0.58 -12.77
C TYR A 14 -12.96 -0.58 -14.01
N ALA A 15 -13.76 -1.63 -14.22
CA ALA A 15 -14.70 -1.71 -15.33
C ALA A 15 -15.78 -0.63 -15.23
N GLU A 16 -16.31 -0.38 -14.02
CA GLU A 16 -17.23 0.73 -13.75
C GLU A 16 -16.59 2.09 -14.01
N ALA A 17 -15.36 2.29 -13.53
CA ALA A 17 -14.65 3.55 -13.65
C ALA A 17 -14.31 3.96 -15.10
N LYS A 18 -14.43 3.05 -16.07
CA LYS A 18 -14.31 3.37 -17.50
C LYS A 18 -15.59 3.95 -18.11
N LYS A 19 -16.72 3.83 -17.42
CA LYS A 19 -17.99 4.44 -17.83
C LYS A 19 -17.94 5.94 -17.55
N LEU A 20 -18.71 6.72 -18.31
CA LEU A 20 -18.96 8.11 -18.01
C LEU A 20 -19.76 8.20 -16.69
N PHE A 21 -19.50 9.23 -15.89
CA PHE A 21 -20.35 9.53 -14.73
C PHE A 21 -21.76 9.94 -15.14
N GLU A 22 -21.87 10.61 -16.29
CA GLU A 22 -23.13 11.05 -16.88
C GLU A 22 -23.44 10.28 -18.15
N THR A 23 -24.69 10.36 -18.59
CA THR A 23 -25.09 9.83 -19.91
C THR A 23 -24.35 10.54 -21.05
N ASP A 24 -24.16 9.85 -22.17
CA ASP A 24 -23.65 10.47 -23.40
C ASP A 24 -24.67 11.39 -24.08
N ALA A 25 -25.92 11.46 -23.58
CA ALA A 25 -27.00 12.29 -24.08
C ALA A 25 -27.20 12.20 -25.62
N LYS A 26 -26.96 11.02 -26.21
CA LYS A 26 -27.00 10.75 -27.66
C LYS A 26 -25.82 11.35 -28.46
N TYR A 27 -24.78 11.84 -27.79
CA TYR A 27 -23.54 12.31 -28.42
C TYR A 27 -22.49 11.20 -28.47
N ASN A 28 -21.50 11.35 -29.36
CA ASN A 28 -20.39 10.40 -29.50
C ASN A 28 -19.28 10.64 -28.45
N ILE A 29 -19.63 10.55 -27.16
CA ILE A 29 -18.67 10.78 -26.07
C ILE A 29 -18.03 9.46 -25.66
N LYS A 30 -16.70 9.40 -25.65
CA LYS A 30 -15.92 8.24 -25.20
C LYS A 30 -14.88 8.67 -24.19
N ARG A 31 -14.71 7.88 -23.13
CA ARG A 31 -13.69 8.10 -22.11
C ARG A 31 -12.39 7.39 -22.51
N GLY A 32 -11.27 8.12 -22.51
CA GLY A 32 -9.96 7.54 -22.84
C GLY A 32 -9.31 6.76 -21.69
N THR A 33 -9.41 7.25 -20.46
CA THR A 33 -8.85 6.60 -19.25
C THR A 33 -9.96 6.15 -18.29
N ALA A 34 -9.66 5.53 -17.15
CA ALA A 34 -10.66 5.30 -16.09
C ALA A 34 -10.70 6.49 -15.11
N HIS A 35 -11.81 6.66 -14.39
CA HIS A 35 -11.87 7.49 -13.19
C HIS A 35 -10.95 6.94 -12.10
N SER A 36 -10.51 7.78 -11.16
CA SER A 36 -9.68 7.31 -10.04
C SER A 36 -10.47 6.32 -9.20
N VAL A 37 -9.82 5.21 -8.82
CA VAL A 37 -10.37 4.18 -7.94
C VAL A 37 -9.53 4.00 -6.67
N SER A 38 -8.56 4.88 -6.41
CA SER A 38 -7.58 4.71 -5.31
C SER A 38 -8.24 4.54 -3.95
N GLY A 39 -9.18 5.42 -3.58
CA GLY A 39 -9.88 5.32 -2.30
C GLY A 39 -10.66 4.01 -2.13
N TYR A 40 -11.30 3.52 -3.20
CA TYR A 40 -11.97 2.21 -3.16
C TYR A 40 -10.97 1.06 -2.96
N VAL A 41 -9.80 1.15 -3.59
CA VAL A 41 -8.73 0.15 -3.45
C VAL A 41 -8.16 0.18 -2.02
N GLU A 42 -7.98 1.36 -1.43
CA GLU A 42 -7.57 1.55 -0.04
C GLU A 42 -8.58 0.91 0.94
N ASP A 43 -9.86 1.21 0.77
CA ASP A 43 -10.93 0.66 1.62
C ASP A 43 -11.02 -0.87 1.50
N ILE A 44 -11.03 -1.40 0.28
CA ILE A 44 -11.20 -2.85 0.08
C ILE A 44 -9.95 -3.63 0.50
N PHE A 45 -8.76 -3.05 0.35
CA PHE A 45 -7.52 -3.63 0.87
C PHE A 45 -7.51 -3.65 2.39
N SER A 46 -8.00 -2.59 3.02
CA SER A 46 -8.13 -2.52 4.48
C SER A 46 -9.07 -3.60 5.02
N LEU A 47 -10.23 -3.79 4.39
CA LEU A 47 -11.15 -4.87 4.74
C LEU A 47 -10.51 -6.26 4.51
N TYR A 48 -9.84 -6.46 3.38
CA TYR A 48 -9.13 -7.69 3.08
C TYR A 48 -8.10 -8.03 4.16
N MET A 49 -7.23 -7.08 4.51
CA MET A 49 -6.21 -7.28 5.55
C MET A 49 -6.84 -7.54 6.92
N ALA A 50 -7.94 -6.85 7.26
CA ALA A 50 -8.63 -7.05 8.53
C ALA A 50 -9.22 -8.47 8.67
N GLU A 51 -9.86 -8.97 7.61
CA GLU A 51 -10.41 -10.33 7.59
C GLU A 51 -9.31 -11.40 7.54
N ARG A 52 -8.13 -11.09 7.00
CA ARG A 52 -6.99 -12.02 6.92
C ARG A 52 -6.24 -12.16 8.23
N LEU A 53 -6.01 -11.06 8.93
CA LEU A 53 -5.33 -11.06 10.22
C LEU A 53 -6.26 -11.47 11.37
N ASP A 54 -7.58 -11.32 11.18
CA ASP A 54 -8.64 -11.77 12.09
C ASP A 54 -8.37 -11.45 13.57
N ASN A 55 -7.86 -10.25 13.83
CA ASN A 55 -7.54 -9.79 15.16
C ASN A 55 -8.32 -8.51 15.49
N PRO A 56 -9.33 -8.58 16.39
CA PRO A 56 -10.20 -7.44 16.69
C PRO A 56 -9.48 -6.32 17.48
N ASN A 57 -8.29 -6.58 18.01
CA ASN A 57 -7.49 -5.57 18.71
C ASN A 57 -6.63 -4.74 17.75
N ASN A 58 -6.55 -5.13 16.47
CA ASN A 58 -5.86 -4.35 15.45
C ASN A 58 -6.66 -3.07 15.15
N PHE A 59 -5.95 -1.95 15.08
CA PHE A 59 -6.52 -0.68 14.63
C PHE A 59 -6.04 -0.36 13.22
N TYR A 60 -6.97 -0.33 12.27
CA TYR A 60 -6.71 -0.12 10.85
C TYR A 60 -6.92 1.36 10.50
N LEU A 61 -5.87 2.00 10.02
CA LEU A 61 -5.85 3.41 9.66
C LEU A 61 -5.73 3.58 8.15
N VAL A 62 -6.86 3.88 7.50
CA VAL A 62 -6.93 4.11 6.05
C VAL A 62 -6.63 5.58 5.76
N ASP A 63 -5.71 5.83 4.82
CA ASP A 63 -5.27 7.16 4.37
C ASP A 63 -4.99 8.17 5.50
N LYS A 64 -4.31 7.73 6.57
CA LYS A 64 -4.18 8.52 7.81
C LYS A 64 -2.81 9.13 8.01
N LEU A 65 -2.78 10.42 8.38
CA LEU A 65 -1.55 11.12 8.73
C LEU A 65 -0.98 10.63 10.06
N ILE A 66 0.29 10.25 10.02
CA ILE A 66 1.10 9.88 11.17
C ILE A 66 2.30 10.82 11.25
N SER A 67 2.58 11.31 12.45
CA SER A 67 3.62 12.30 12.67
C SER A 67 4.60 11.87 13.76
N LEU A 68 5.83 12.35 13.65
CA LEU A 68 6.84 12.23 14.70
C LEU A 68 7.74 13.46 14.73
N ARG A 69 8.54 13.59 15.79
CA ARG A 69 9.64 14.56 15.87
C ARG A 69 10.95 13.86 16.14
N PHE A 70 11.98 14.20 15.37
CA PHE A 70 13.34 13.70 15.61
C PHE A 70 14.07 14.45 16.73
N SER A 71 13.57 15.62 17.13
CA SER A 71 14.08 16.40 18.25
C SER A 71 12.94 17.14 18.95
N LYS A 72 13.09 17.41 20.25
CA LYS A 72 12.04 18.02 21.11
C LYS A 72 11.40 19.28 20.51
N ASN A 73 12.22 20.13 19.87
CA ASN A 73 11.78 21.39 19.27
C ASN A 73 11.82 21.38 17.72
N GLY A 74 12.15 20.24 17.09
CA GLY A 74 12.26 20.13 15.64
C GLY A 74 10.89 20.06 14.97
N LYS A 75 10.79 20.48 13.70
CA LYS A 75 9.55 20.37 12.90
C LYS A 75 9.08 18.90 12.85
N ALA A 76 7.77 18.70 13.00
CA ALA A 76 7.19 17.37 12.85
C ALA A 76 7.41 16.87 11.42
N THR A 77 7.85 15.63 11.30
CA THR A 77 7.86 14.88 10.04
C THR A 77 6.55 14.09 9.99
N THR A 78 5.81 14.25 8.90
CA THR A 78 4.50 13.61 8.71
C THR A 78 4.55 12.76 7.46
N PHE A 79 3.93 11.59 7.54
CA PHE A 79 3.76 10.67 6.43
C PHE A 79 2.33 10.11 6.46
N LYS A 80 1.91 9.54 5.33
CA LYS A 80 0.56 9.03 5.12
C LYS A 80 0.66 7.68 4.42
N PRO A 81 0.56 6.56 5.16
CA PRO A 81 0.32 5.25 4.57
C PRO A 81 -1.09 5.21 3.96
N ASP A 82 -1.25 4.41 2.92
CA ASP A 82 -2.57 4.10 2.37
C ASP A 82 -3.33 3.19 3.35
N LEU A 83 -2.61 2.26 4.00
CA LEU A 83 -3.07 1.55 5.19
C LEU A 83 -1.94 1.43 6.23
N ALA A 84 -2.26 1.79 7.47
CA ALA A 84 -1.44 1.51 8.64
C ALA A 84 -2.18 0.56 9.59
N ILE A 85 -1.46 -0.39 10.19
CA ILE A 85 -2.02 -1.28 11.23
C ILE A 85 -1.29 -1.02 12.54
N ILE A 86 -2.05 -0.70 13.58
CA ILE A 86 -1.55 -0.53 14.94
C ILE A 86 -1.99 -1.70 15.80
N GLN A 87 -1.04 -2.30 16.51
CA GLN A 87 -1.25 -3.41 17.44
C GLN A 87 -0.66 -3.00 18.77
N ASN A 88 -1.46 -2.98 19.85
CA ASN A 88 -1.01 -2.59 21.19
C ASN A 88 -0.24 -1.25 21.22
N GLN A 89 -0.75 -0.22 20.53
CA GLN A 89 -0.10 1.10 20.35
C GLN A 89 1.22 1.09 19.55
N CYS A 90 1.57 -0.02 18.93
CA CYS A 90 2.72 -0.15 18.03
C CYS A 90 2.25 -0.14 16.56
N LEU A 91 2.78 0.75 15.72
CA LEU A 91 2.60 0.69 14.27
C LEU A 91 3.45 -0.47 13.75
N THR A 92 2.79 -1.56 13.36
CA THR A 92 3.46 -2.78 12.87
C THR A 92 3.48 -2.83 11.35
N HIS A 93 2.45 -2.34 10.66
CA HIS A 93 2.39 -2.40 9.20
C HIS A 93 2.22 -1.01 8.58
N TYR A 94 3.01 -0.73 7.54
CA TYR A 94 2.88 0.43 6.65
C TYR A 94 2.73 -0.09 5.23
N TYR A 95 1.51 -0.01 4.68
CA TYR A 95 1.22 -0.29 3.28
C TYR A 95 1.05 1.00 2.46
N ASP A 96 1.61 0.99 1.25
CA ASP A 96 1.40 2.01 0.22
C ASP A 96 0.96 1.32 -1.08
N LEU A 97 -0.26 1.59 -1.52
CA LEU A 97 -0.91 0.92 -2.63
C LEU A 97 -0.61 1.66 -3.92
N LYS A 98 -0.32 0.89 -4.97
CA LYS A 98 -0.17 1.39 -6.33
C LYS A 98 -0.98 0.52 -7.25
N THR A 99 -1.84 1.15 -8.04
CA THR A 99 -2.69 0.40 -8.96
C THR A 99 -1.90 -0.21 -10.10
N ASN A 100 -0.80 0.44 -10.49
CA ASN A 100 0.13 -0.03 -11.50
C ASN A 100 1.49 0.67 -11.35
N LEU A 101 2.50 0.27 -12.14
CA LEU A 101 3.88 0.80 -12.05
C LEU A 101 4.26 1.77 -13.18
N GLY A 102 3.32 2.09 -14.08
CA GLY A 102 3.56 2.97 -15.22
C GLY A 102 3.85 4.44 -14.88
N TRP A 103 3.84 4.82 -13.60
CA TRP A 103 3.89 6.20 -13.15
C TRP A 103 5.29 6.69 -12.70
N ASN A 104 6.23 5.81 -12.34
CA ASN A 104 7.50 6.25 -11.71
C ASN A 104 8.76 5.82 -12.48
N ARG A 105 9.40 6.79 -13.16
CA ARG A 105 10.70 6.61 -13.82
C ARG A 105 11.89 6.56 -12.84
N GLU A 106 11.72 7.00 -11.60
CA GLU A 106 12.75 7.05 -10.55
C GLU A 106 12.38 6.15 -9.35
N LEU A 107 11.85 4.94 -9.60
CA LEU A 107 11.46 4.03 -8.53
C LEU A 107 12.63 3.72 -7.59
N ASP A 108 13.86 3.56 -8.12
CA ASP A 108 15.05 3.29 -7.30
C ASP A 108 15.28 4.33 -6.21
N LYS A 109 15.35 5.60 -6.61
CA LYS A 109 15.52 6.71 -5.68
C LYS A 109 14.40 6.77 -4.65
N TYR A 110 13.16 6.51 -5.08
CA TYR A 110 12.00 6.51 -4.19
C TYR A 110 12.11 5.39 -3.13
N LEU A 111 12.44 4.16 -3.53
CA LEU A 111 12.59 3.04 -2.60
C LEU A 111 13.75 3.27 -1.62
N ARG A 112 14.90 3.79 -2.08
CA ARG A 112 16.02 4.15 -1.18
C ARG A 112 15.66 5.23 -0.17
N GLN A 113 14.86 6.23 -0.58
CA GLN A 113 14.36 7.25 0.34
C GLN A 113 13.43 6.65 1.39
N LYS A 114 12.58 5.70 1.00
CA LYS A 114 11.69 4.98 1.93
C LYS A 114 12.47 4.11 2.89
N ASP A 115 13.43 3.34 2.41
CA ASP A 115 14.31 2.51 3.25
C ASP A 115 15.01 3.36 4.32
N ALA A 116 15.69 4.43 3.90
CA ALA A 116 16.37 5.34 4.81
C ALA A 116 15.40 6.07 5.77
N PHE A 117 14.16 6.31 5.36
CA PHE A 117 13.13 6.90 6.22
C PHE A 117 12.67 5.90 7.29
N ILE A 118 12.35 4.68 6.91
CA ILE A 118 11.92 3.64 7.84
C ILE A 118 13.01 3.36 8.88
N GLN A 119 14.27 3.21 8.44
CA GLN A 119 15.41 3.05 9.34
C GLN A 119 15.51 4.16 10.40
N LYS A 120 15.14 5.40 10.04
CA LYS A 120 15.16 6.52 10.97
C LYS A 120 14.02 6.51 11.97
N ILE A 121 12.85 5.94 11.63
CA ILE A 121 11.66 6.00 12.50
C ILE A 121 11.48 4.77 13.38
N LYS A 122 12.05 3.61 13.02
CA LYS A 122 12.00 2.37 13.82
C LYS A 122 12.30 2.61 15.30
N GLY A 123 11.47 2.05 16.18
CA GLY A 123 11.56 2.18 17.64
C GLY A 123 11.25 3.56 18.21
N ARG A 124 10.94 4.57 17.38
CA ARG A 124 10.61 5.92 17.87
C ARG A 124 9.14 6.06 18.22
N LYS A 125 8.84 7.08 19.03
CA LYS A 125 7.46 7.51 19.30
C LYS A 125 6.96 8.46 18.23
N GLY A 126 5.69 8.35 17.90
CA GLY A 126 4.93 9.24 17.04
C GLY A 126 3.51 9.42 17.56
N TRP A 127 2.66 10.06 16.77
CA TRP A 127 1.24 10.18 17.05
C TRP A 127 0.42 10.15 15.77
N VAL A 128 -0.83 9.70 15.89
CA VAL A 128 -1.81 9.72 14.80
C VAL A 128 -2.68 10.96 14.97
N TYR A 129 -2.92 11.73 13.91
CA TYR A 129 -3.74 12.94 14.01
C TYR A 129 -5.20 12.66 13.64
N PHE A 130 -6.10 12.54 14.62
CA PHE A 130 -7.54 12.49 14.36
C PHE A 130 -8.15 13.89 14.33
N GLU A 131 -8.01 14.59 15.44
CA GLU A 131 -8.50 15.96 15.64
C GLU A 131 -7.53 16.71 16.56
N LYS A 132 -7.73 18.01 16.80
CA LYS A 132 -6.77 18.85 17.52
C LYS A 132 -6.37 18.27 18.88
N GLU A 133 -7.34 17.71 19.60
CA GLU A 133 -7.22 17.16 20.96
C GLU A 133 -7.04 15.64 20.98
N ASN A 134 -7.32 14.94 19.86
CA ASN A 134 -7.20 13.49 19.76
C ASN A 134 -5.94 13.12 18.96
N ARG A 135 -4.84 12.91 19.70
CA ARG A 135 -3.52 12.53 19.17
C ARG A 135 -2.95 11.34 19.94
N PRO A 136 -3.47 10.12 19.74
CA PRO A 136 -2.93 8.95 20.42
C PRO A 136 -1.45 8.80 20.06
N GLU A 137 -0.63 8.63 21.11
CA GLU A 137 0.78 8.29 20.94
C GLU A 137 0.89 6.85 20.48
N ILE A 138 1.90 6.59 19.64
CA ILE A 138 2.24 5.27 19.14
C ILE A 138 3.76 5.09 19.14
N VAL A 139 4.20 3.85 19.10
CA VAL A 139 5.59 3.46 18.85
C VAL A 139 5.68 2.87 17.45
N PHE A 140 6.75 3.15 16.71
CA PHE A 140 7.03 2.45 15.45
C PHE A 140 7.76 1.15 15.74
N SER A 141 7.26 0.03 15.21
CA SER A 141 7.90 -1.29 15.32
C SER A 141 9.39 -1.23 14.93
N THR A 142 10.22 -2.02 15.61
CA THR A 142 11.65 -2.17 15.26
C THR A 142 11.84 -3.01 14.00
N GLU A 143 10.87 -3.86 13.69
CA GLU A 143 10.76 -4.65 12.46
C GLU A 143 9.92 -3.97 11.37
N LEU A 144 9.44 -2.74 11.60
CA LEU A 144 8.59 -2.02 10.64
C LEU A 144 9.22 -1.96 9.25
N LYS A 145 8.46 -2.30 8.22
CA LYS A 145 8.85 -2.11 6.82
C LYS A 145 7.87 -1.22 6.08
N TYR A 146 8.37 -0.52 5.07
CA TYR A 146 7.54 0.11 4.06
C TYR A 146 7.17 -0.94 3.01
N GLN A 147 5.89 -1.29 2.92
CA GLN A 147 5.38 -2.31 2.02
C GLN A 147 4.66 -1.64 0.85
N MET A 148 5.32 -1.59 -0.32
CA MET A 148 4.69 -1.13 -1.56
C MET A 148 3.91 -2.28 -2.18
N VAL A 149 2.59 -2.11 -2.29
CA VAL A 149 1.70 -3.13 -2.86
C VAL A 149 1.20 -2.65 -4.22
N VAL A 150 1.69 -3.29 -5.27
CA VAL A 150 1.31 -3.01 -6.65
C VAL A 150 0.22 -3.98 -7.08
N PHE A 151 -0.98 -3.48 -7.37
CA PHE A 151 -2.09 -4.31 -7.83
C PHE A 151 -1.77 -5.02 -9.15
N SER A 152 -1.12 -4.33 -10.11
CA SER A 152 -0.80 -4.92 -11.40
C SER A 152 0.52 -4.44 -12.02
N GLY A 153 1.37 -5.38 -12.40
CA GLY A 153 2.71 -5.13 -12.98
C GLY A 153 2.79 -5.21 -14.50
N TRP A 154 1.69 -5.37 -15.23
CA TRP A 154 1.75 -5.57 -16.70
C TRP A 154 2.20 -4.33 -17.49
N ASN A 155 1.97 -3.14 -16.95
CA ASN A 155 2.16 -1.89 -17.69
C ASN A 155 3.58 -1.31 -17.59
N ILE A 156 4.53 -2.09 -17.07
CA ILE A 156 5.95 -1.76 -16.99
C ILE A 156 6.74 -2.78 -17.83
N ASN A 157 7.84 -2.31 -18.43
CA ASN A 157 8.78 -3.19 -19.09
C ASN A 157 9.25 -4.28 -18.11
N GLN A 158 9.21 -5.55 -18.53
CA GLN A 158 9.44 -6.68 -17.63
C GLN A 158 10.89 -6.78 -17.12
N ASP A 159 11.87 -6.31 -17.89
CA ASP A 159 13.26 -6.26 -17.42
C ASP A 159 13.46 -5.15 -16.38
N LEU A 160 12.79 -4.02 -16.57
CA LEU A 160 12.75 -2.95 -15.57
C LEU A 160 12.02 -3.40 -14.31
N LEU A 161 10.94 -4.17 -14.45
CA LEU A 161 10.21 -4.75 -13.33
C LEU A 161 11.10 -5.68 -12.51
N ALA A 162 11.81 -6.60 -13.16
CA ALA A 162 12.75 -7.51 -12.51
C ALA A 162 13.83 -6.74 -11.74
N LYS A 163 14.42 -5.70 -12.36
CA LYS A 163 15.42 -4.83 -11.69
C LYS A 163 14.85 -4.12 -10.46
N ASN A 164 13.61 -3.66 -10.53
CA ASN A 164 12.94 -3.00 -9.42
C ASN A 164 12.68 -3.97 -8.26
N ILE A 165 12.29 -5.22 -8.56
CA ILE A 165 12.11 -6.28 -7.57
C ILE A 165 13.45 -6.62 -6.92
N GLU A 166 14.51 -6.82 -7.71
CA GLU A 166 15.86 -7.11 -7.23
C GLU A 166 16.37 -5.99 -6.32
N LEU A 167 16.21 -4.74 -6.74
CA LEU A 167 16.55 -3.60 -5.91
C LEU A 167 15.78 -3.61 -4.58
N ALA A 168 14.45 -3.77 -4.62
CA ALA A 168 13.64 -3.78 -3.40
C ALA A 168 14.12 -4.89 -2.44
N SER A 169 14.44 -6.08 -2.96
CA SER A 169 14.95 -7.19 -2.15
C SER A 169 16.33 -6.95 -1.53
N SER A 170 17.08 -5.97 -2.03
CA SER A 170 18.39 -5.56 -1.48
C SER A 170 18.29 -4.50 -0.36
N LEU A 171 17.09 -3.99 -0.09
CA LEU A 171 16.83 -2.99 0.95
C LEU A 171 16.28 -3.67 2.20
N ASP A 172 16.75 -3.24 3.37
CA ASP A 172 16.39 -3.89 4.65
C ASP A 172 14.95 -3.56 5.09
N ASN A 173 14.46 -2.37 4.73
CA ASN A 173 13.23 -1.81 5.29
C ASN A 173 12.12 -1.59 4.27
N VAL A 174 12.23 -2.20 3.08
CA VAL A 174 11.29 -2.03 1.98
C VAL A 174 10.94 -3.39 1.40
N ASP A 175 9.64 -3.66 1.28
CA ASP A 175 9.14 -4.80 0.52
C ASP A 175 8.29 -4.31 -0.66
N LEU A 176 8.46 -4.94 -1.82
CA LEU A 176 7.70 -4.67 -3.04
C LEU A 176 6.88 -5.91 -3.41
N HIS A 177 5.57 -5.79 -3.36
CA HIS A 177 4.63 -6.87 -3.67
C HIS A 177 3.88 -6.56 -4.95
N ILE A 178 3.83 -7.51 -5.89
CA ILE A 178 3.08 -7.36 -7.14
C ILE A 178 2.01 -8.43 -7.16
N LEU A 179 0.75 -8.02 -7.02
CA LEU A 179 -0.35 -8.97 -6.80
C LEU A 179 -0.81 -9.67 -8.07
N ASN A 180 -0.76 -8.97 -9.21
CA ASN A 180 -1.06 -9.54 -10.52
C ASN A 180 0.12 -9.32 -11.47
N ILE A 181 0.68 -10.43 -11.94
CA ILE A 181 1.80 -10.46 -12.88
C ILE A 181 1.29 -10.94 -14.23
N TRP A 182 1.89 -10.44 -15.31
CA TRP A 182 1.59 -10.91 -16.65
C TRP A 182 2.26 -12.27 -16.91
N ASP A 183 1.45 -13.31 -17.08
CA ASP A 183 1.93 -14.60 -17.54
C ASP A 183 2.09 -14.57 -19.07
N LYS A 184 3.34 -14.63 -19.53
CA LYS A 184 3.65 -14.66 -20.96
C LYS A 184 3.19 -15.95 -21.65
N LYS A 185 3.09 -17.07 -20.93
CA LYS A 185 2.69 -18.38 -21.50
C LYS A 185 1.19 -18.41 -21.75
N GLU A 186 0.42 -17.96 -20.77
CA GLU A 186 -1.05 -17.95 -20.83
C GLU A 186 -1.60 -16.67 -21.48
N ASN A 187 -0.73 -15.68 -21.74
CA ASN A 187 -1.11 -14.37 -22.30
C ASN A 187 -2.22 -13.70 -21.48
N SER A 188 -2.12 -13.81 -20.16
CA SER A 188 -3.11 -13.37 -19.19
C SER A 188 -2.46 -12.84 -17.91
N LEU A 189 -3.22 -12.06 -17.13
CA LEU A 189 -2.82 -11.72 -15.76
C LEU A 189 -3.07 -12.92 -14.85
N SER A 190 -2.07 -13.27 -14.06
CA SER A 190 -2.15 -14.29 -13.01
C SER A 190 -1.84 -13.68 -11.65
N MET A 191 -2.59 -14.13 -10.64
CA MET A 191 -2.36 -13.76 -9.25
C MET A 191 -1.03 -14.34 -8.73
N ASP A 192 -0.22 -13.52 -8.07
CA ASP A 192 0.98 -13.96 -7.37
C ASP A 192 0.64 -14.32 -5.91
N LYS A 193 0.44 -15.62 -5.66
CA LYS A 193 0.15 -16.12 -4.32
C LYS A 193 1.26 -15.82 -3.31
N SER A 194 2.52 -15.86 -3.75
CA SER A 194 3.65 -15.61 -2.85
C SER A 194 3.67 -14.16 -2.35
N ALA A 195 3.24 -13.21 -3.19
CA ALA A 195 3.07 -11.82 -2.81
C ALA A 195 2.01 -11.68 -1.70
N PHE A 196 0.86 -12.35 -1.86
CA PHE A 196 -0.19 -12.37 -0.82
C PHE A 196 0.26 -13.02 0.47
N ASP A 197 0.92 -14.18 0.42
CA ASP A 197 1.45 -14.86 1.61
C ASP A 197 2.41 -13.97 2.41
N CYS A 198 3.18 -13.12 1.73
CA CYS A 198 4.06 -12.16 2.39
C CYS A 198 3.31 -11.01 3.07
N LEU A 199 2.20 -10.52 2.49
CA LEU A 199 1.39 -9.45 3.08
C LEU A 199 0.76 -9.88 4.41
N HIS A 200 0.45 -11.16 4.57
CA HIS A 200 -0.23 -11.68 5.76
C HIS A 200 0.70 -11.93 6.95
N LYS A 201 2.00 -11.72 6.80
CA LYS A 201 2.95 -12.01 7.88
C LYS A 201 2.73 -11.05 9.04
N GLU A 202 2.32 -11.59 10.18
CA GLU A 202 2.27 -10.82 11.41
C GLU A 202 3.67 -10.43 11.86
N ILE A 203 3.82 -9.16 12.23
CA ILE A 203 4.98 -8.69 12.98
C ILE A 203 4.68 -8.87 14.46
N GLN A 204 5.32 -9.87 15.07
CA GLN A 204 5.26 -10.09 16.51
C GLN A 204 6.34 -9.25 17.18
N GLU A 205 5.95 -8.12 17.76
CA GLU A 205 6.82 -7.38 18.67
C GLU A 205 6.74 -8.01 20.07
N LEU A 206 7.89 -8.37 20.63
CA LEU A 206 7.99 -8.75 22.04
C LEU A 206 7.82 -7.48 22.87
N VAL A 207 6.68 -7.36 23.55
CA VAL A 207 6.40 -6.29 24.52
C VAL A 207 7.29 -6.43 25.74
#